data_AF-A0A914VMK3-F1
#
_entry.id   AF-A0A914VMK3-F1
#
_cell.length_a   1.000
_cell.length_b   1.000
_cell.length_c   1.000
_cell.angle_alpha   90.00
_cell.angle_beta   90.00
_cell.angle_gamma   90.00
#
_symmetry.space_group_name_H-M   'P 1'
#
loop_
_entity.id
_entity.type
_entity.pdbx_description
1 polymer ?
#
loop_
_entity_poly.entity_id
_entity_poly.type
_entity_poly.pdbx_seq_one_letter_code
_entity_poly.pdbx_strand_id
1 'polypeptide(L)' 'MQKMLECPVCLEVGKTPKVLNCGHNICGTCENVMSRQRNQIACPVCRVETVVPVGGLSTNYSLSDLIAHLTQVAAE' A
#
# COMPACT_ATOMS: atom_id res chain seq x y z
N MET A 1 -12.05 -9.74 -9.55
CA MET A 1 -10.89 -10.30 -8.82
C MET A 1 -9.77 -9.27 -8.56
N GLN A 2 -9.70 -8.14 -9.28
CA GLN A 2 -8.55 -7.20 -9.24
C GLN A 2 -8.45 -6.25 -8.03
N LYS A 3 -9.52 -6.07 -7.25
CA LYS A 3 -9.57 -5.10 -6.13
C LYS A 3 -8.57 -5.34 -4.99
N MET A 4 -7.99 -6.54 -4.89
CA MET A 4 -7.02 -6.88 -3.84
C MET A 4 -5.61 -6.33 -4.12
N LEU A 5 -5.33 -5.89 -5.35
CA LEU A 5 -4.03 -5.37 -5.77
C LEU A 5 -4.00 -3.84 -5.84
N GLU A 6 -5.18 -3.21 -5.75
CA GLU A 6 -5.36 -1.77 -5.84
C GLU A 6 -5.09 -1.12 -4.47
N CYS A 7 -4.46 0.05 -4.51
CA CYS A 7 -4.37 0.91 -3.33
C CYS A 7 -5.78 1.41 -2.98
N PRO A 8 -6.26 1.25 -1.72
CA PRO A 8 -7.60 1.70 -1.33
C PRO A 8 -7.76 3.23 -1.32
N VAL A 9 -6.68 3.98 -1.56
CA VAL A 9 -6.66 5.44 -1.58
C VAL A 9 -6.73 5.99 -3.01
N CYS A 10 -5.83 5.57 -3.89
CA CYS A 10 -5.75 6.07 -5.26
C CYS A 10 -6.38 5.14 -6.30
N LEU A 11 -6.80 3.93 -5.90
CA LEU A 11 -7.42 2.90 -6.75
C LEU A 11 -6.52 2.38 -7.88
N GLU A 12 -5.22 2.68 -7.81
CA GLU A 12 -4.21 2.18 -8.75
C GLU A 12 -3.52 0.93 -8.20
N VAL A 13 -3.06 0.05 -9.09
CA VAL A 13 -2.24 -1.11 -8.73
C VAL A 13 -0.93 -0.64 -8.09
N GLY A 14 -0.72 -1.01 -6.83
CA GLY A 14 0.38 -0.48 -6.03
C GLY A 14 1.71 -1.19 -6.30
N LYS A 15 2.64 -0.58 -7.05
CA LYS A 15 3.98 -1.15 -7.31
C LYS A 15 4.84 -1.33 -6.05
N THR A 16 4.60 -0.52 -5.02
CA THR A 16 5.31 -0.54 -3.73
C THR A 16 4.30 -0.54 -2.58
N PRO A 17 3.60 -1.67 -2.34
CA PRO A 17 2.62 -1.78 -1.27
C PRO A 17 3.33 -1.66 0.08
N LYS A 18 2.86 -0.71 0.89
CA LYS A 18 3.30 -0.38 2.23
C LYS A 18 2.32 -0.96 3.22
N VAL A 19 2.82 -1.78 4.15
CA VAL A 19 1.99 -2.45 5.15
C VAL A 19 1.76 -1.56 6.36
N LEU A 20 0.49 -1.40 6.73
CA LEU A 20 0.06 -0.73 7.96
C LEU A 20 0.09 -1.72 9.13
N ASN A 21 0.03 -1.24 10.37
CA ASN A 21 0.02 -2.09 11.58
C ASN A 21 -1.13 -3.10 11.62
N CYS A 22 -2.22 -2.82 10.90
CA CYS A 22 -3.37 -3.72 10.76
C CYS A 22 -3.22 -4.77 9.65
N GLY A 23 -2.11 -4.77 8.91
CA GLY A 23 -1.85 -5.66 7.77
C GLY A 23 -2.42 -5.21 6.43
N HIS A 24 -3.27 -4.18 6.39
CA HIS A 24 -3.72 -3.57 5.13
C HIS A 24 -2.59 -2.81 4.42
N ASN A 25 -2.72 -2.67 3.11
CA ASN A 25 -1.66 -2.13 2.27
C ASN A 25 -2.14 -0.85 1.57
N ILE A 26 -1.24 0.13 1.44
CA ILE A 26 -1.40 1.33 0.59
C ILE A 26 -0.18 1.45 -0.33
N CYS A 27 -0.22 2.20 -1.43
CA CYS A 27 1.00 2.40 -2.23
C CYS A 27 1.97 3.39 -1.57
N GLY A 28 3.28 3.32 -1.89
CA GLY A 28 4.30 4.22 -1.35
C GLY A 28 4.04 5.71 -1.65
N THR A 29 3.39 6.03 -2.77
CA THR A 29 2.97 7.40 -3.08
C THR A 29 1.92 7.90 -2.07
N CYS A 30 0.90 7.08 -1.79
CA CYS A 30 -0.12 7.43 -0.82
C CYS A 30 0.42 7.48 0.61
N GLU A 31 1.37 6.60 0.96
CA GLU A 31 2.10 6.70 2.23
C GLU A 31 2.74 8.08 2.38
N ASN A 32 3.54 8.51 1.38
CA ASN A 32 4.23 9.80 1.42
C ASN A 32 3.25 10.97 1.52
N VAL A 33 2.11 10.91 0.82
CA VAL A 33 1.11 11.99 0.88
C VAL A 33 0.42 12.04 2.24
N MET A 34 0.00 10.89 2.77
CA MET A 34 -0.78 10.81 4.01
C MET A 34 0.08 11.09 5.26
N SER A 35 1.37 10.74 5.25
CA SER A 35 2.26 10.95 6.40
C SER A 35 2.82 12.37 6.52
N ARG A 36 2.67 13.22 5.49
CA ARG A 36 3.25 14.58 5.45
C ARG A 36 2.84 15.50 6.58
N GLN A 37 1.59 15.40 7.03
CA GLN A 37 1.05 16.32 8.05
C GLN A 37 1.31 15.84 9.46
N ARG A 38 1.19 14.52 9.66
CA ARG A 38 1.40 13.81 10.92
C ARG A 38 2.02 12.52 10.47
N ASN A 39 3.18 12.13 11.02
CA ASN A 39 3.88 10.88 10.72
C ASN A 39 3.07 9.65 11.19
N GLN A 40 1.81 9.59 10.80
CA GLN A 40 0.79 8.67 11.25
C GLN A 40 -0.27 8.58 10.15
N ILE A 41 -0.71 7.36 9.87
CA ILE A 41 -1.75 7.08 8.88
C ILE A 41 -2.84 6.28 9.57
N ALA A 42 -4.08 6.78 9.50
CA ALA A 42 -5.25 5.99 9.82
C ALA A 42 -5.58 5.10 8.61
N CYS A 43 -5.70 3.79 8.83
CA CYS A 43 -6.00 2.86 7.75
C CYS A 43 -7.31 3.23 7.03
N PRO A 44 -7.34 3.40 5.70
CA PRO A 44 -8.55 3.75 4.98
C PRO A 44 -9.62 2.65 5.01
N VAL A 45 -9.24 1.41 5.36
CA VAL A 45 -10.13 0.24 5.41
C VAL A 45 -10.71 0.04 6.81
N CYS A 46 -9.85 0.00 7.84
CA CYS A 46 -10.25 -0.37 9.20
C CYS A 46 -9.97 0.69 10.28
N ARG A 47 -9.43 1.85 9.88
CA ARG A 47 -9.13 3.02 10.74
C ARG A 47 -8.08 2.81 11.84
N VAL A 48 -7.47 1.64 11.93
CA VAL A 48 -6.32 1.41 12.83
C VAL A 48 -5.19 2.37 12.46
N GLU A 49 -4.65 3.05 13.47
CA GLU A 49 -3.56 4.00 13.31
C GLU A 49 -2.20 3.30 13.19
N THR A 50 -1.37 3.82 12.30
CA THR A 50 0.01 3.36 12.10
C THR A 50 0.94 4.56 12.14
N VAL A 51 1.91 4.56 13.05
CA VAL A 51 2.98 5.56 13.06
C VAL A 51 3.95 5.26 11.92
N VAL A 52 4.33 6.27 11.15
CA VAL A 52 5.24 6.17 10.01
C VAL A 52 6.66 6.53 10.46
N PRO A 53 7.62 5.60 10.44
CA PRO A 53 9.02 5.89 10.75
C PRO A 53 9.65 6.88 9.76
N VAL A 54 10.79 7.46 10.12
CA VAL A 54 11.56 8.37 9.24
C VAL A 54 11.94 7.71 7.89
N GLY A 55 12.16 6.39 7.89
CA GLY A 55 12.42 5.60 6.69
C GLY A 55 11.18 5.10 5.94
N GLY A 56 9.99 5.47 6.40
CA GLY A 56 8.71 4.99 5.89
C GLY A 56 8.31 3.61 6.42
N LEU A 57 7.16 3.15 5.95
CA LEU A 57 6.59 1.84 6.26
C LEU A 57 7.30 0.72 5.47
N SER A 58 7.25 -0.49 6.04
CA SER A 58 7.76 -1.69 5.41
C SER A 58 7.00 -2.00 4.11
N THR A 59 7.73 -2.46 3.10
CA THR A 59 7.13 -2.93 1.84
C THR A 59 6.68 -4.38 2.01
N ASN A 60 5.48 -4.71 1.53
CA ASN A 60 5.00 -6.08 1.47
C ASN A 60 5.51 -6.76 0.20
N TYR A 61 6.71 -7.36 0.26
CA TYR A 61 7.36 -7.98 -0.89
C TYR A 61 6.54 -9.12 -1.51
N SER A 62 5.84 -9.92 -0.69
CA SER A 62 4.97 -10.98 -1.21
C SER A 62 3.83 -10.43 -2.08
N LEU A 63 3.25 -9.29 -1.68
CA LEU A 63 2.24 -8.61 -2.49
C LEU A 63 2.85 -7.94 -3.72
N SER A 64 4.04 -7.34 -3.60
CA SER A 64 4.79 -6.82 -4.76
C SER A 64 5.05 -7.91 -5.80
N ASP A 65 5.51 -9.07 -5.38
CA ASP A 65 5.79 -10.20 -6.27
C ASP A 65 4.50 -10.66 -6.94
N LEU A 66 3.41 -10.82 -6.17
CA LEU A 66 2.11 -11.20 -6.73
C LEU A 66 1.61 -10.19 -7.77
N ILE A 67 1.72 -8.89 -7.49
CA ILE A 67 1.37 -7.82 -8.43
C ILE A 67 2.21 -7.94 -9.70
N ALA A 68 3.52 -8.14 -9.57
CA ALA A 68 4.41 -8.27 -10.71
C ALA A 68 4.01 -9.46 -11.59
N HIS A 69 3.73 -10.63 -11.01
CA HIS A 69 3.33 -11.82 -11.78
C HIS A 69 1.96 -11.65 -12.45
N LEU A 70 0.96 -11.11 -11.74
CA LEU A 70 -0.39 -10.96 -12.28
C LEU A 70 -0.51 -9.87 -13.35
N THR A 71 0.33 -8.83 -13.29
CA THR A 71 0.35 -7.77 -14.31
C THR A 71 1.10 -8.17 -15.58
N GLN A 72 1.93 -9.21 -15.53
CA GLN A 72 2.59 -9.79 -16.72
C GLN A 72 1.61 -10.62 -17.59
N VAL A 73 0.53 -11.16 -17.01
CA VAL A 73 -0.45 -12.00 -17.74
C VAL A 73 -1.50 -11.18 -18.50
N ALA A 74 -1.52 -9.85 -18.35
CA ALA A 74 -2.50 -8.98 -19.02
C ALA A 74 -2.00 -8.41 -20.37
N ALA A 75 -0.77 -8.75 -20.77
CA ALA A 75 -0.14 -8.28 -22.00
C ALA A 75 -0.04 -9.36 -23.10
N GLU A 76 -0.64 -10.53 -22.89
CA GLU A 76 -0.74 -11.63 -23.88
C GLU A 76 -2.20 -11.93 -24.22
#